data_AF-A0A5C3QQ48-F1
#
_entry.id   AF-A0A5C3QQ48-F1
#
_cell.length_a   1.000
_cell.length_b   1.000
_cell.length_c   1.000
_cell.angle_alpha   90.00
_cell.angle_beta   90.00
_cell.angle_gamma   90.00
#
_symmetry.space_group_name_H-M   'P 1'
#
loop_
_entity.id
_entity.type
_entity.pdbx_description
1 polymer ?
#
loop_
_entity_poly.entity_id
_entity_poly.type
_entity_poly.pdbx_seq_one_letter_code
_entity_poly.pdbx_strand_id
1 'polypeptide(L)'
;MAQPRQVGAPRGYMGTFNGTTTYMVLPKGAPPKASVIFLHSYESSGLSSAERLFVDRFADAGFWALAPQFSHGDSQYLDGNRMSLILNVVNYLRNGAGDATAPIAVYTIQLAQSNTVQVALATYPRQLIGPAKFQALLSTFAAPFQLHNAALNTAFTPA
;
A
#
# COMPACT_ATOMS: atom_id res chain seq x y z
N MET A 1 -18.46 -16.91 5.50
CA MET A 1 -19.10 -15.77 6.20
C MET A 1 -18.78 -14.50 5.43
N ALA A 2 -19.78 -13.79 4.93
CA ALA A 2 -19.56 -12.49 4.30
C ALA A 2 -19.14 -11.49 5.38
N GLN A 3 -18.04 -10.76 5.18
CA GLN A 3 -17.71 -9.65 6.07
C GLN A 3 -18.84 -8.61 5.99
N PRO A 4 -19.28 -8.04 7.13
CA PRO A 4 -20.30 -7.00 7.10
C PRO A 4 -19.82 -5.83 6.24
N ARG A 5 -20.68 -5.39 5.31
CA ARG A 5 -20.44 -4.21 4.48
C ARG A 5 -20.19 -3.02 5.40
N GLN A 6 -19.09 -2.30 5.23
CA GLN A 6 -18.84 -1.10 6.01
C GLN A 6 -19.92 -0.05 5.70
N VAL A 7 -20.55 0.46 6.77
CA VAL A 7 -21.58 1.50 6.72
C VAL A 7 -20.99 2.77 7.32
N GLY A 8 -21.08 3.90 6.59
CA GLY A 8 -20.57 5.20 7.02
C GLY A 8 -20.10 6.07 5.85
N ALA A 9 -19.82 7.34 6.14
CA ALA A 9 -19.18 8.25 5.19
C ALA A 9 -17.67 8.34 5.52
N PRO A 10 -16.78 8.25 4.52
CA PRO A 10 -15.36 8.51 4.73
C PRO A 10 -15.13 9.90 5.33
N ARG A 11 -14.28 10.00 6.34
CA ARG A 11 -14.01 11.26 7.06
C ARG A 11 -12.71 11.94 6.69
N GLY A 12 -11.82 11.23 6.00
CA GLY A 12 -10.61 11.81 5.45
C GLY A 12 -10.92 12.80 4.34
N TYR A 13 -9.85 13.42 3.85
CA TYR A 13 -9.94 14.39 2.77
C TYR A 13 -8.94 14.05 1.68
N MET A 14 -9.25 14.47 0.46
CA MET A 14 -8.30 14.46 -0.64
C MET A 14 -7.42 15.71 -0.54
N GLY A 15 -6.11 15.54 -0.63
CA GLY A 15 -5.19 16.65 -0.76
C GLY A 15 -3.92 16.22 -1.47
N THR A 16 -3.01 17.16 -1.69
CA THR A 16 -1.72 16.86 -2.31
C THR A 16 -0.70 16.58 -1.23
N PHE A 17 -0.03 15.43 -1.32
CA PHE A 17 1.13 15.11 -0.50
C PHE A 17 2.33 14.91 -1.42
N ASN A 18 3.31 15.81 -1.34
CA ASN A 18 4.52 15.78 -2.18
C ASN A 18 4.23 15.62 -3.68
N GLY A 19 3.32 16.44 -4.22
CA GLY A 19 2.90 16.40 -5.62
C GLY A 19 1.95 15.26 -5.99
N THR A 20 1.66 14.32 -5.09
CA THR A 20 0.76 13.18 -5.35
C THR A 20 -0.60 13.40 -4.69
N THR A 21 -1.68 13.24 -5.46
CA THR A 21 -3.05 13.24 -4.93
C THR A 21 -3.21 12.09 -3.94
N THR A 22 -3.54 12.42 -2.69
CA THR A 22 -3.51 11.47 -1.58
C THR A 22 -4.77 11.62 -0.73
N TYR A 23 -5.43 10.50 -0.44
CA TYR A 23 -6.45 10.48 0.60
C TYR A 23 -5.76 10.41 1.96
N MET A 24 -6.05 11.37 2.85
CA MET A 24 -5.35 11.55 4.12
C MET A 24 -6.33 11.56 5.28
N VAL A 25 -5.95 10.87 6.35
CA VAL A 25 -6.76 10.78 7.58
C VAL A 25 -5.85 10.90 8.80
N LEU A 26 -6.05 11.96 9.57
CA LEU A 26 -5.38 12.12 10.86
C LEU A 26 -6.17 11.39 11.96
N PRO A 27 -5.48 10.85 12.98
CA PRO A 27 -6.13 10.32 14.16
C PRO A 27 -6.79 11.46 14.94
N LYS A 28 -7.86 11.16 15.68
CA LYS A 28 -8.53 12.15 16.52
C LYS A 28 -7.74 12.36 17.81
N GLY A 29 -7.55 13.62 18.20
CA GLY A 29 -6.95 13.98 19.49
C GLY A 29 -5.42 13.96 19.46
N ALA A 30 -4.81 12.92 20.07
CA ALA A 30 -3.38 12.85 20.32
C ALA A 30 -2.52 12.82 19.03
N PRO A 31 -1.22 13.16 19.12
CA PRO A 31 -0.29 13.00 18.00
C PRO A 31 -0.28 11.55 17.46
N PRO A 32 -0.06 11.35 16.15
CA PRO A 32 -0.04 10.01 15.57
C PRO A 32 1.04 9.12 16.20
N LYS A 33 0.70 7.85 16.46
CA LYS A 33 1.65 6.83 16.94
C LYS A 33 2.72 6.51 15.90
N ALA A 34 2.28 6.44 14.64
CA ALA A 34 3.10 6.24 13.45
C ALA A 34 2.24 6.60 12.21
N SER A 35 2.85 6.56 11.04
CA SER A 35 2.15 6.68 9.76
C SER A 35 1.95 5.32 9.10
N VAL A 36 0.83 5.15 8.41
CA VAL A 36 0.52 3.96 7.59
C VAL A 36 0.21 4.41 6.17
N ILE A 37 0.85 3.79 5.18
CA ILE A 37 0.69 4.12 3.77
C ILE A 37 0.05 2.94 3.05
N PHE A 38 -1.11 3.18 2.43
CA PHE A 38 -1.86 2.22 1.64
C PHE A 38 -1.48 2.37 0.17
N LEU A 39 -0.82 1.34 -0.36
CA LEU A 39 -0.56 1.23 -1.79
C LEU A 39 -1.70 0.42 -2.41
N HIS A 40 -2.39 0.95 -3.42
CA HIS A 40 -3.56 0.31 -4.01
C HIS A 40 -3.43 0.15 -5.53
N SER A 41 -3.82 -1.02 -6.06
CA SER A 41 -3.76 -1.32 -7.49
C SER A 41 -5.09 -0.99 -8.15
N TYR A 42 -5.37 0.29 -8.41
CA TYR A 42 -6.49 0.63 -9.29
C TYR A 42 -6.11 1.75 -10.23
N GLU A 43 -6.15 1.40 -11.51
CA GLU A 43 -5.98 2.32 -12.62
C GLU A 43 -7.21 3.25 -12.68
N SER A 44 -6.97 4.55 -12.74
CA SER A 44 -7.89 5.63 -13.14
C SER A 44 -9.03 6.09 -12.21
N SER A 45 -9.59 5.29 -11.29
CA SER A 45 -10.80 5.70 -10.53
C SER A 45 -10.57 6.22 -9.11
N GLY A 46 -9.33 6.14 -8.60
CA GLY A 46 -9.04 6.42 -7.19
C GLY A 46 -9.72 5.44 -6.22
N LEU A 47 -9.60 5.72 -4.92
CA LEU A 47 -10.18 4.87 -3.86
C LEU A 47 -11.71 4.96 -3.83
N SER A 48 -12.37 3.81 -3.79
CA SER A 48 -13.79 3.68 -3.49
C SER A 48 -14.12 4.10 -2.06
N SER A 49 -15.41 4.36 -1.77
CA SER A 49 -15.85 4.70 -0.41
C SER A 49 -15.52 3.60 0.60
N ALA A 50 -15.59 2.33 0.20
CA ALA A 50 -15.26 1.21 1.08
C ALA A 50 -13.76 1.19 1.43
N GLU A 51 -12.88 1.45 0.47
CA GLU A 51 -11.44 1.52 0.72
C GLU A 51 -11.08 2.73 1.59
N ARG A 52 -11.72 3.88 1.37
CA ARG A 52 -11.53 5.06 2.25
C ARG A 52 -11.97 4.78 3.69
N LEU A 53 -13.10 4.09 3.89
CA LEU A 53 -13.54 3.66 5.22
C LEU A 53 -12.59 2.63 5.84
N PHE A 54 -11.87 1.85 5.05
CA PHE A 54 -10.82 0.96 5.55
C PHE A 54 -9.60 1.75 6.02
N VAL A 55 -9.15 2.76 5.26
CA VAL A 55 -8.07 3.68 5.65
C VAL A 55 -8.42 4.43 6.94
N ASP A 56 -9.66 4.89 7.08
CA ASP A 56 -10.15 5.61 8.26
C ASP A 56 -9.98 4.79 9.56
N ARG A 57 -10.12 3.46 9.51
CA ARG A 57 -9.97 2.60 10.70
C ARG A 57 -8.57 2.65 11.30
N PHE A 58 -7.54 2.82 10.48
CA PHE A 58 -6.18 2.97 10.98
C PHE A 58 -6.00 4.32 11.67
N ALA A 59 -6.66 5.37 11.16
CA ALA A 59 -6.68 6.63 11.85
C ALA A 59 -7.46 6.57 13.17
N ASP A 60 -8.55 5.83 13.22
CA ASP A 60 -9.27 5.59 14.48
C ASP A 60 -8.45 4.77 15.50
N ALA A 61 -7.50 3.96 15.02
CA ALA A 61 -6.53 3.24 15.87
C ALA A 61 -5.32 4.10 16.32
N GLY A 62 -5.24 5.36 15.88
CA GLY A 62 -4.20 6.32 16.29
C GLY A 62 -3.04 6.49 15.30
N PHE A 63 -3.17 6.01 14.06
CA PHE A 63 -2.16 6.18 13.02
C PHE A 63 -2.48 7.38 12.11
N TRP A 64 -1.46 8.00 11.52
CA TRP A 64 -1.68 8.88 10.37
C TRP A 64 -1.79 8.03 9.11
N ALA A 65 -3.00 7.93 8.57
CA ALA A 65 -3.29 7.07 7.44
C ALA A 65 -3.22 7.86 6.12
N LEU A 66 -2.46 7.33 5.17
CA LEU A 66 -2.18 7.94 3.87
C LEU A 66 -2.46 6.92 2.76
N ALA A 67 -3.21 7.30 1.75
CA ALA A 67 -3.48 6.44 0.60
C ALA A 67 -3.27 7.24 -0.71
N PRO A 68 -2.03 7.30 -1.21
CA PRO A 68 -1.70 8.00 -2.44
C PRO A 68 -2.35 7.32 -3.64
N GLN A 69 -2.92 8.13 -4.53
CA GLN A 69 -3.41 7.69 -5.82
C GLN A 69 -2.27 7.75 -6.82
N PHE A 70 -1.86 6.58 -7.31
CA PHE A 70 -0.90 6.47 -8.41
C PHE A 70 -1.66 6.25 -9.71
N SER A 71 -1.48 7.13 -10.68
CA SER A 71 -1.97 6.97 -12.04
C SER A 71 -0.85 6.49 -12.97
N HIS A 72 -1.23 5.76 -14.04
CA HIS A 72 -0.29 5.37 -15.08
C HIS A 72 0.20 6.64 -15.80
N GLY A 73 1.42 7.09 -15.52
CA GLY A 73 1.99 8.31 -16.09
C GLY A 73 2.25 9.47 -15.13
N ASP A 74 2.11 9.28 -13.81
CA ASP A 74 2.48 10.29 -12.80
C ASP A 74 4.02 10.51 -12.75
N SER A 75 4.54 11.25 -13.73
CA SER A 75 5.79 11.99 -13.65
C SER A 75 5.43 13.36 -13.06
N GLN A 76 5.77 13.66 -11.81
CA GLN A 76 6.79 14.63 -11.36
C GLN A 76 6.41 14.86 -9.88
N TYR A 77 7.24 14.64 -8.86
CA TYR A 77 8.18 15.60 -8.28
C TYR A 77 9.17 14.86 -7.35
N LEU A 78 10.41 15.35 -7.29
CA LEU A 78 11.49 14.85 -6.45
C LEU A 78 11.95 15.99 -5.54
N ASP A 79 11.81 15.86 -4.22
CA ASP A 79 12.77 16.54 -3.33
C ASP A 79 12.96 15.79 -2.01
N GLY A 80 14.22 15.57 -1.67
CA GLY A 80 14.65 14.55 -0.71
C GLY A 80 14.75 15.07 0.72
N ASN A 81 13.93 14.54 1.64
CA ASN A 81 14.29 14.38 3.05
C ASN A 81 13.25 13.54 3.79
N ARG A 82 13.59 12.35 4.32
CA ARG A 82 12.78 11.38 5.13
C ARG A 82 11.37 10.98 4.60
N MET A 83 10.76 11.76 3.72
CA MET A 83 9.75 11.54 2.69
C MET A 83 10.24 10.63 1.53
N SER A 84 11.45 10.07 1.66
CA SER A 84 12.10 9.22 0.67
C SER A 84 11.35 7.92 0.39
N LEU A 85 10.48 7.44 1.30
CA LEU A 85 9.72 6.20 1.11
C LEU A 85 8.68 6.34 -0.01
N ILE A 86 7.90 7.44 0.02
CA ILE A 86 6.93 7.76 -1.04
C ILE A 86 7.68 8.12 -2.33
N LEU A 87 8.78 8.87 -2.24
CA LEU A 87 9.63 9.18 -3.39
C LEU A 87 10.27 7.94 -4.02
N ASN A 88 10.69 6.94 -3.24
CA ASN A 88 11.24 5.68 -3.75
C ASN A 88 10.15 4.82 -4.42
N VAL A 89 8.94 4.77 -3.84
CA VAL A 89 7.78 4.11 -4.47
C VAL A 89 7.43 4.79 -5.80
N VAL A 90 7.40 6.14 -5.82
CA VAL A 90 7.14 6.94 -7.03
C VAL A 90 8.26 6.77 -8.08
N ASN A 91 9.53 6.80 -7.68
CA ASN A 91 10.65 6.68 -8.61
C ASN A 91 10.80 5.28 -9.22
N TYR A 92 10.47 4.23 -8.48
CA TYR A 92 10.51 2.87 -9.00
C TYR A 92 9.34 2.60 -9.96
N LEU A 93 8.12 3.06 -9.63
CA LEU A 93 6.95 3.00 -10.52
C LEU A 93 7.22 3.68 -11.88
N ARG A 94 8.06 4.73 -11.89
CA ARG A 94 8.46 5.44 -13.12
C ARG A 94 9.40 4.64 -14.04
N ASN A 95 10.18 3.70 -13.51
CA ASN A 95 11.28 3.06 -14.24
C ASN A 95 11.04 1.58 -14.58
N GLY A 96 9.93 0.99 -14.13
CA GLY A 96 9.60 -0.43 -14.34
C GLY A 96 8.19 -0.63 -14.88
N ALA A 97 7.99 -0.42 -16.19
CA ALA A 97 6.72 -0.70 -16.84
C ALA A 97 6.61 -2.20 -17.20
N GLY A 98 5.82 -2.93 -16.43
CA GLY A 98 5.41 -4.30 -16.70
C GLY A 98 4.27 -4.75 -15.78
N ASP A 99 3.03 -4.57 -16.28
CA ASP A 99 1.76 -5.13 -15.77
C ASP A 99 1.30 -4.68 -14.37
N ALA A 100 0.39 -3.70 -14.30
CA ALA A 100 0.08 -2.83 -13.15
C ALA A 100 -0.66 -3.49 -11.95
N THR A 101 -1.02 -4.77 -12.02
CA THR A 101 -1.72 -5.46 -10.91
C THR A 101 -0.80 -6.27 -10.00
N ALA A 102 0.42 -6.55 -10.45
CA ALA A 102 1.46 -7.22 -9.69
C ALA A 102 2.53 -6.36 -8.98
N PRO A 103 2.74 -5.05 -9.27
CA PRO A 103 3.94 -4.33 -8.82
C PRO A 103 3.84 -3.81 -7.38
N ILE A 104 2.63 -3.56 -6.87
CA ILE A 104 2.46 -2.90 -5.56
C ILE A 104 2.89 -3.79 -4.39
N ALA A 105 2.48 -5.05 -4.41
CA ALA A 105 2.86 -5.97 -3.35
C ALA A 105 4.35 -6.31 -3.39
N VAL A 106 4.97 -6.28 -4.59
CA VAL A 106 6.43 -6.37 -4.77
C VAL A 106 7.13 -5.16 -4.16
N TYR A 107 6.56 -3.95 -4.25
CA TYR A 107 7.11 -2.77 -3.56
C TYR A 107 7.06 -2.92 -2.05
N THR A 108 5.94 -3.37 -1.51
CA THR A 108 5.84 -3.60 -0.07
C THR A 108 6.89 -4.59 0.43
N ILE A 109 7.20 -5.62 -0.37
CA ILE A 109 8.26 -6.59 -0.10
C ILE A 109 9.64 -5.92 -0.15
N GLN A 110 9.93 -5.16 -1.20
CA GLN A 110 11.22 -4.46 -1.32
C GLN A 110 11.46 -3.49 -0.16
N LEU A 111 10.43 -2.72 0.24
CA LEU A 111 10.51 -1.82 1.40
C LEU A 111 10.80 -2.57 2.70
N ALA A 112 10.27 -3.79 2.85
CA ALA A 112 10.54 -4.66 4.00
C ALA A 112 11.97 -5.23 3.97
N GLN A 113 12.51 -5.52 2.78
CA GLN A 113 13.89 -5.99 2.59
C GLN A 113 14.90 -4.88 2.87
N SER A 114 14.62 -3.64 2.46
CA SER A 114 15.52 -2.50 2.62
C SER A 114 15.46 -1.81 3.99
N ASN A 115 14.77 -2.41 4.97
CA ASN A 115 14.56 -1.86 6.33
C ASN A 115 14.02 -0.42 6.33
N THR A 116 13.25 -0.03 5.30
CA THR A 116 12.78 1.35 5.16
C THR A 116 11.43 1.58 5.84
N VAL A 117 10.71 0.50 6.13
CA VAL A 117 9.49 0.50 6.94
C VAL A 117 9.71 -0.30 8.23
N GLN A 118 8.98 0.06 9.28
CA GLN A 118 9.00 -0.70 10.53
C GLN A 118 8.22 -2.01 10.42
N VAL A 119 7.17 -2.03 9.60
CA VAL A 119 6.33 -3.20 9.33
C VAL A 119 5.82 -3.11 7.90
N ALA A 120 5.72 -4.24 7.22
CA ALA A 120 5.17 -4.35 5.88
C ALA A 120 4.05 -5.38 5.81
N LEU A 121 2.98 -5.06 5.08
CA LEU A 121 1.85 -5.96 4.85
C LEU A 121 1.49 -5.97 3.38
N ALA A 122 1.55 -7.16 2.77
CA ALA A 122 1.17 -7.34 1.38
C ALA A 122 -0.07 -8.22 1.29
N THR A 123 -1.04 -7.78 0.48
CA THR A 123 -2.18 -8.60 0.07
C THR A 123 -1.96 -9.01 -1.38
N TYR A 124 -2.10 -10.30 -1.67
CA TYR A 124 -2.19 -10.81 -3.05
C TYR A 124 -1.02 -10.44 -3.99
N PRO A 125 0.24 -10.80 -3.68
CA PRO A 125 1.39 -10.52 -4.54
C PRO A 125 1.47 -11.52 -5.71
N ARG A 126 0.82 -11.20 -6.83
CA ARG A 126 0.75 -12.03 -8.05
C ARG A 126 2.11 -12.53 -8.58
N GLN A 127 3.20 -11.80 -8.32
CA GLN A 127 4.55 -12.08 -8.84
C GLN A 127 5.46 -12.92 -7.92
N LEU A 128 4.97 -13.34 -6.74
CA LEU A 128 5.72 -14.31 -5.91
C LEU A 128 5.45 -15.73 -6.41
N ILE A 129 6.03 -16.02 -7.58
CA ILE A 129 5.80 -17.25 -8.32
C ILE A 129 6.51 -18.42 -7.61
N GLY A 130 5.79 -19.05 -6.68
CA GLY A 130 6.10 -20.36 -6.11
C GLY A 130 6.59 -20.35 -4.65
N PRO A 131 6.27 -21.40 -3.85
CA PRO A 131 6.70 -21.53 -2.45
C PRO A 131 8.20 -21.35 -2.23
N ALA A 132 9.03 -21.85 -3.15
CA ALA A 132 10.49 -21.74 -3.06
C ALA A 132 10.97 -20.28 -3.20
N LYS A 133 10.42 -19.50 -4.15
CA LYS A 133 10.76 -18.08 -4.30
C LYS A 133 10.28 -17.28 -3.10
N PHE A 134 9.09 -17.61 -2.57
CA PHE A 134 8.59 -16.96 -1.36
C PHE A 134 9.45 -17.25 -0.13
N GLN A 135 9.87 -18.49 0.09
CA GLN A 135 10.76 -18.85 1.20
C GLN A 135 12.12 -18.16 1.09
N ALA A 136 12.70 -18.09 -0.12
CA ALA A 136 13.93 -17.35 -0.35
C ALA A 136 13.79 -15.84 -0.07
N LEU A 137 12.60 -15.27 -0.29
CA LEU A 137 12.34 -13.87 0.05
C LEU A 137 12.19 -13.66 1.56
N LEU A 138 11.59 -14.61 2.30
CA LEU A 138 11.44 -14.50 3.76
C LEU A 138 12.79 -14.34 4.46
N SER A 139 13.86 -15.00 3.98
CA SER A 139 15.20 -14.87 4.56
C SER A 139 15.89 -13.52 4.29
N THR A 140 15.28 -12.65 3.50
CA THR A 140 15.84 -11.35 3.11
C THR A 140 15.14 -10.15 3.76
N PHE A 141 14.08 -10.38 4.53
CA PHE A 141 13.36 -9.30 5.18
C PHE A 141 14.10 -8.78 6.41
N ALA A 142 14.32 -7.47 6.45
CA ALA A 142 14.88 -6.77 7.60
C ALA A 142 13.80 -6.25 8.55
N ALA A 143 12.57 -6.07 8.05
CA ALA A 143 11.41 -5.66 8.83
C ALA A 143 10.37 -6.80 8.95
N PRO A 144 9.58 -6.85 10.05
CA PRO A 144 8.39 -7.71 10.15
C PRO A 144 7.49 -7.59 8.91
N PHE A 145 7.17 -8.74 8.31
CA PHE A 145 6.39 -8.84 7.09
C PHE A 145 5.21 -9.78 7.25
N GLN A 146 4.02 -9.33 6.86
CA GLN A 146 2.80 -10.14 6.85
C GLN A 146 2.25 -10.28 5.43
N LEU A 147 1.94 -11.52 5.05
CA LEU A 147 1.31 -11.84 3.78
C LEU A 147 -0.14 -12.26 3.99
N HIS A 148 -1.06 -11.62 3.29
CA HIS A 148 -2.46 -12.04 3.20
C HIS A 148 -2.75 -12.61 1.81
N ASN A 149 -3.32 -13.81 1.79
CA ASN A 149 -3.88 -14.44 0.59
C ASN A 149 -5.32 -14.92 0.89
N ALA A 150 -6.14 -15.08 -0.16
CA ALA A 150 -7.51 -15.54 -0.03
C ALA A 150 -7.66 -16.95 -0.61
N ALA A 151 -8.25 -17.87 0.16
CA ALA A 151 -8.43 -19.28 -0.24
C ALA A 151 -9.27 -19.45 -1.51
N LEU A 152 -10.20 -18.52 -1.77
CA LEU A 152 -11.05 -18.51 -2.97
C LEU A 152 -10.43 -17.77 -4.15
N ASN A 153 -9.17 -17.37 -4.04
CA ASN A 153 -8.48 -16.70 -5.11
C ASN A 153 -7.99 -17.71 -6.15
N THR A 154 -8.87 -18.03 -7.10
CA THR A 154 -8.63 -19.04 -8.15
C THR A 154 -7.74 -18.53 -9.28
N ALA A 155 -7.29 -17.28 -9.24
CA ALA A 155 -6.43 -16.74 -10.29
C ALA A 155 -5.04 -17.42 -10.34
N PHE A 156 -4.65 -18.18 -9.30
CA PHE A 156 -3.33 -18.81 -9.18
C PHE A 156 -3.32 -20.21 -8.56
N THR A 157 -4.47 -20.83 -8.30
CA THR A 157 -4.51 -22.27 -8.01
C THR A 157 -4.49 -22.97 -9.37
N PRO A 158 -3.45 -23.75 -9.73
CA PRO A 158 -3.55 -24.62 -10.89
C PRO A 158 -4.79 -25.50 -10.71
N ALA A 159 -5.59 -25.64 -11.77
CA ALA A 159 -6.60 -26.70 -11.83
C ALA A 159 -5.92 -28.07 -11.70
#